data_AF-A0A379SP72-F1
#
_entry.id   AF-A0A379SP72-F1
#
_cell.length_a   1.000
_cell.length_b   1.000
_cell.length_c   1.000
_cell.angle_alpha   90.00
_cell.angle_beta   90.00
_cell.angle_gamma   90.00
#
_symmetry.space_group_name_H-M   'P 1'
#
loop_
_entity.id
_entity.type
_entity.pdbx_description
1 polymer ?
#
loop_
_entity_poly.entity_id
_entity_poly.type
_entity_poly.pdbx_seq_one_letter_code
_entity_poly.pdbx_strand_id
1 'polypeptide(L)'
;MINIRYPVRKADGRDYKNYDELLTDIRKNAHGWWLLGISHYWHGGIHIGTSSSPASVLNQDTPEKSVPLQFMMDGEVVAWRVNRDYAAIECYQERPLRQSGTFVLVKSVYKPDEQDESSWLTLYQLYMHIAPLSEFPKRPLYRVTQKGHGVRMRKHSRHDDSREIVPDVLANKHGHARTLMQGETLTVLQQKSFLLELRPEPFALVQRLQDGKPAGDLFWVSMRPEYLEPDGECYVCLPEWMHHALNHGVFDDVVVPSAPLKVTVKAGDPVGFLGAQDLADEDNYPQIITTDYKAHIELLSLDEHVPDVVANVKGIKTGKQFIKLKLKRPLYLRNGEDEESTFEQMSAITRADAGKIIPRDATYPFTDKNGVTYFQIRPHTWMHQDDVEQLSQHDLAELNFHCIGG
;
A
#
# COMPACT_ATOMS: atom_id res chain seq x y z
N MET A 1 -14.60 -11.07 7.32
CA MET A 1 -14.45 -9.61 7.12
C MET A 1 -13.31 -9.37 6.16
N ILE A 2 -13.58 -8.76 4.99
CA ILE A 2 -12.54 -8.44 3.99
C ILE A 2 -11.55 -7.43 4.58
N ASN A 3 -10.26 -7.72 4.47
CA ASN A 3 -9.20 -6.78 4.79
C ASN A 3 -9.05 -5.82 3.60
N ILE A 4 -9.51 -4.57 3.75
CA ILE A 4 -9.34 -3.52 2.74
C ILE A 4 -8.23 -2.57 3.21
N ARG A 5 -7.30 -2.25 2.33
CA ARG A 5 -6.18 -1.32 2.58
C ARG A 5 -6.24 -0.15 1.62
N TYR A 6 -5.71 0.99 2.04
CA TYR A 6 -5.40 2.06 1.10
C TYR A 6 -4.28 1.62 0.15
N PRO A 7 -4.25 2.06 -1.12
CA PRO A 7 -3.26 1.59 -2.08
C PRO A 7 -1.84 2.15 -1.83
N VAL A 8 -1.69 3.04 -0.85
CA VAL A 8 -0.46 3.74 -0.52
C VAL A 8 -0.29 3.82 1.00
N ARG A 9 0.97 3.91 1.43
CA ARG A 9 1.39 4.06 2.84
C ARG A 9 2.22 5.31 3.00
N LYS A 10 2.41 5.73 4.25
CA LYS A 10 3.24 6.89 4.58
C LYS A 10 4.71 6.60 4.27
N ALA A 11 5.51 7.66 4.24
CA ALA A 11 6.95 7.56 4.02
C ALA A 11 7.70 6.70 5.05
N ASP A 12 7.14 6.50 6.26
CA ASP A 12 7.68 5.60 7.27
C ASP A 12 7.16 4.16 7.17
N GLY A 13 6.41 3.84 6.11
CA GLY A 13 5.85 2.52 5.83
C GLY A 13 4.60 2.17 6.62
N ARG A 14 4.07 3.06 7.47
CA ARG A 14 2.83 2.83 8.22
C ARG A 14 1.58 3.17 7.40
N ASP A 15 0.48 2.53 7.74
CA ASP A 15 -0.83 2.85 7.18
C ASP A 15 -1.34 4.24 7.61
N TYR A 16 -2.17 4.83 6.76
CA TYR A 16 -2.97 6.02 7.11
C TYR A 16 -4.03 5.65 8.14
N LYS A 17 -4.20 6.50 9.16
CA LYS A 17 -5.14 6.24 10.26
C LYS A 17 -6.59 6.41 9.81
N ASN A 18 -6.84 7.36 8.92
CA ASN A 18 -8.16 7.71 8.42
C ASN A 18 -8.09 8.32 7.01
N TYR A 19 -9.26 8.52 6.43
CA TYR A 19 -9.43 9.05 5.07
C TYR A 19 -8.91 10.48 4.93
N ASP A 20 -9.14 11.35 5.92
CA ASP A 20 -8.71 12.75 5.86
C ASP A 20 -7.18 12.88 5.83
N GLU A 21 -6.47 12.02 6.57
CA GLU A 21 -5.01 11.96 6.55
C GLU A 21 -4.49 11.55 5.16
N LEU A 22 -5.09 10.53 4.53
CA LEU A 22 -4.74 10.13 3.17
C LEU A 22 -5.04 11.24 2.17
N LEU A 23 -6.24 11.83 2.22
CA LEU A 23 -6.64 12.90 1.31
C LEU A 23 -5.71 14.11 1.39
N THR A 24 -5.21 14.43 2.58
CA THR A 24 -4.26 15.54 2.78
C THR A 24 -3.01 15.35 1.93
N ASP A 25 -2.52 14.12 1.80
CA ASP A 25 -1.36 13.81 0.97
C ASP A 25 -1.71 13.69 -0.51
N ILE A 26 -2.81 13.00 -0.85
CA ILE A 26 -3.25 12.84 -2.25
C ILE A 26 -3.51 14.20 -2.92
N ARG A 27 -4.08 15.17 -2.19
CA ARG A 27 -4.34 16.53 -2.68
C ARG A 27 -3.10 17.37 -2.97
N LYS A 28 -1.90 16.89 -2.61
CA LYS A 28 -0.63 17.53 -3.01
C LYS A 28 -0.33 17.30 -4.49
N ASN A 29 -0.93 16.30 -5.12
CA ASN A 29 -0.82 16.11 -6.56
C ASN A 29 -1.57 17.23 -7.28
N ALA A 30 -0.95 17.84 -8.28
CA ALA A 30 -1.57 18.93 -9.04
C ALA A 30 -2.87 18.49 -9.74
N HIS A 31 -2.93 17.23 -10.20
CA HIS A 31 -4.04 16.65 -10.95
C HIS A 31 -4.31 15.19 -10.53
N GLY A 32 -5.40 14.61 -11.04
CA GLY A 32 -5.65 13.17 -10.95
C GLY A 32 -6.19 12.68 -9.59
N TRP A 33 -6.81 13.55 -8.80
CA TRP A 33 -7.48 13.18 -7.54
C TRP A 33 -8.99 13.44 -7.57
N TRP A 34 -9.52 13.86 -8.73
CA TRP A 34 -10.94 14.00 -9.02
C TRP A 34 -11.28 13.46 -10.41
N LEU A 35 -12.56 13.15 -10.59
CA LEU A 35 -13.18 12.66 -11.81
C LEU A 35 -13.02 13.58 -13.04
N LEU A 36 -12.82 14.88 -12.83
CA LEU A 36 -12.59 15.87 -13.88
C LEU A 36 -11.32 16.66 -13.57
N GLY A 37 -10.33 16.52 -14.46
CA GLY A 37 -9.09 17.28 -14.37
C GLY A 37 -9.25 18.73 -14.82
N ILE A 38 -8.23 19.56 -14.58
CA ILE A 38 -8.16 20.96 -15.07
C ILE A 38 -8.25 21.01 -16.60
N SER A 39 -7.89 19.92 -17.28
CA SER A 39 -7.99 19.75 -18.72
C SER A 39 -9.42 19.42 -19.21
N HIS A 40 -10.42 19.39 -18.34
CA HIS A 40 -11.82 19.05 -18.64
C HIS A 40 -12.05 17.64 -19.22
N TYR A 41 -11.06 16.74 -19.12
CA TYR A 41 -11.22 15.33 -19.47
C TYR A 41 -11.69 14.51 -18.26
N TRP A 42 -12.50 13.49 -18.56
CA TRP A 42 -12.88 12.46 -17.61
C TRP A 42 -11.66 11.68 -17.13
N HIS A 43 -11.62 11.41 -15.84
CA HIS A 43 -10.53 10.74 -15.16
C HIS A 43 -11.07 9.55 -14.38
N GLY A 44 -10.79 8.33 -14.85
CA GLY A 44 -11.40 7.08 -14.33
C GLY A 44 -10.82 6.58 -13.00
N GLY A 45 -9.76 7.22 -12.49
CA GLY A 45 -9.03 6.72 -11.33
C GLY A 45 -8.39 7.81 -10.49
N ILE A 46 -7.35 7.41 -9.75
CA ILE A 46 -6.53 8.33 -8.96
C ILE A 46 -5.07 8.22 -9.35
N HIS A 47 -4.34 9.32 -9.24
CA HIS A 47 -2.89 9.38 -9.35
C HIS A 47 -2.27 9.32 -7.96
N ILE A 48 -1.28 8.45 -7.83
CA ILE A 48 -0.29 8.52 -6.75
C ILE A 48 1.00 9.04 -7.37
N GLY A 49 1.40 10.26 -7.02
CA GLY A 49 2.61 10.90 -7.53
C GLY A 49 3.62 11.20 -6.43
N THR A 50 4.83 11.61 -6.83
CA THR A 50 5.93 11.99 -5.92
C THR A 50 5.52 13.02 -4.87
N SER A 51 4.64 13.96 -5.21
CA SER A 51 4.14 14.98 -4.26
C SER A 51 3.30 14.40 -3.13
N SER A 52 2.54 13.34 -3.43
CA SER A 52 1.70 12.63 -2.44
C SER A 52 2.43 11.50 -1.71
N SER A 53 3.31 10.76 -2.39
CA SER A 53 4.01 9.59 -1.85
C SER A 53 5.45 9.49 -2.37
N PRO A 54 6.36 10.38 -1.92
CA PRO A 54 7.74 10.42 -2.42
C PRO A 54 8.52 9.14 -2.10
N ALA A 55 8.22 8.48 -0.98
CA ALA A 55 8.86 7.22 -0.61
C ALA A 55 8.46 6.05 -1.53
N SER A 56 7.41 6.19 -2.34
CA SER A 56 7.00 5.19 -3.32
C SER A 56 7.78 5.24 -4.63
N VAL A 57 8.73 6.17 -4.77
CA VAL A 57 9.77 6.09 -5.79
C VAL A 57 10.86 5.13 -5.29
N LEU A 58 11.23 4.15 -6.11
CA LEU A 58 12.25 3.17 -5.73
C LEU A 58 13.62 3.84 -5.73
N ASN A 59 14.27 3.85 -4.57
CA ASN A 59 15.62 4.40 -4.42
C ASN A 59 16.64 3.31 -4.76
N GLN A 60 17.51 3.56 -5.74
CA GLN A 60 18.51 2.59 -6.19
C GLN A 60 19.58 2.28 -5.13
N ASP A 61 19.97 3.29 -4.34
CA ASP A 61 21.04 3.16 -3.35
C ASP A 61 20.55 2.45 -2.07
N THR A 62 19.32 2.76 -1.66
CA THR A 62 18.68 2.30 -0.41
C THR A 62 17.25 1.78 -0.66
N PRO A 63 17.09 0.75 -1.52
CA PRO A 63 15.78 0.25 -1.94
C PRO A 63 14.91 -0.27 -0.80
N GLU A 64 15.52 -0.70 0.31
CA GLU A 64 14.84 -1.15 1.52
C GLU A 64 14.12 -0.03 2.28
N LYS A 65 14.46 1.23 2.02
CA LYS A 65 13.78 2.41 2.61
C LYS A 65 12.60 2.89 1.78
N SER A 66 12.47 2.44 0.53
CA SER A 66 11.34 2.76 -0.32
C SER A 66 10.09 2.01 0.14
N VAL A 67 8.94 2.64 -0.01
CA VAL A 67 7.63 2.12 0.42
C VAL A 67 6.78 1.84 -0.80
N PRO A 68 6.58 0.57 -1.19
CA PRO A 68 5.81 0.25 -2.38
C PRO A 68 4.33 0.60 -2.22
N LEU A 69 3.66 0.84 -3.35
CA LEU A 69 2.21 0.76 -3.45
C LEU A 69 1.75 -0.64 -3.01
N GLN A 70 0.51 -0.75 -2.55
CA GLN A 70 -0.03 -2.01 -2.04
C GLN A 70 -1.40 -2.34 -2.64
N PHE A 71 -1.71 -3.64 -2.72
CA PHE A 71 -3.02 -4.11 -3.17
C PHE A 71 -4.08 -3.70 -2.15
N MET A 72 -5.21 -3.15 -2.63
CA MET A 72 -6.29 -2.71 -1.75
C MET A 72 -7.07 -3.90 -1.19
N MET A 73 -7.20 -4.98 -1.95
CA MET A 73 -7.98 -6.16 -1.61
C MET A 73 -7.26 -7.44 -2.03
N ASP A 74 -7.59 -8.53 -1.33
CA ASP A 74 -7.29 -9.89 -1.78
C ASP A 74 -7.85 -10.13 -3.19
N GLY A 75 -7.12 -10.88 -4.02
CA GLY A 75 -7.58 -11.20 -5.36
C GLY A 75 -6.67 -12.12 -6.15
N GLU A 76 -7.03 -12.34 -7.40
CA GLU A 76 -6.27 -13.09 -8.39
C GLU A 76 -5.80 -12.15 -9.49
N VAL A 77 -4.51 -12.20 -9.83
CA VAL A 77 -3.97 -11.46 -10.96
C VAL A 77 -4.50 -12.10 -12.24
N VAL A 78 -5.25 -11.32 -13.02
CA VAL A 78 -5.92 -11.78 -14.25
C VAL A 78 -5.27 -11.23 -15.52
N ALA A 79 -4.47 -10.17 -15.41
CA ALA A 79 -3.60 -9.72 -16.48
C ALA A 79 -2.43 -8.91 -15.92
N TRP A 80 -1.30 -8.92 -16.61
CA TRP A 80 -0.21 -7.99 -16.36
C TRP A 80 0.53 -7.64 -17.64
N ARG A 81 1.31 -6.55 -17.58
CA ARG A 81 2.44 -6.32 -18.46
C ARG A 81 3.59 -5.86 -17.57
N VAL A 82 4.72 -6.54 -17.66
CA VAL A 82 5.99 -6.08 -17.06
C VAL A 82 6.88 -5.62 -18.19
N ASN A 83 7.20 -4.33 -18.24
CA ASN A 83 8.17 -3.83 -19.19
C ASN A 83 9.59 -4.10 -18.70
N ARG A 84 10.49 -4.46 -19.63
CA ARG A 84 11.92 -4.60 -19.31
C ARG A 84 12.52 -3.27 -18.90
N ASP A 85 12.15 -2.22 -19.62
CA ASP A 85 12.58 -0.84 -19.39
C ASP A 85 11.46 0.13 -19.79
N TYR A 86 11.63 1.42 -19.57
CA TYR A 86 10.66 2.41 -20.02
C TYR A 86 10.45 2.38 -21.53
N ALA A 87 9.21 2.61 -21.96
CA ALA A 87 8.95 2.92 -23.35
C ALA A 87 9.61 4.26 -23.71
N ALA A 88 10.34 4.28 -24.82
CA ALA A 88 10.93 5.48 -25.39
C ALA A 88 9.93 6.08 -26.40
N ILE A 89 9.32 7.19 -26.05
CA ILE A 89 8.41 7.92 -26.93
C ILE A 89 9.26 8.85 -27.79
N GLU A 90 9.40 8.50 -29.06
CA GLU A 90 10.02 9.37 -30.04
C GLU A 90 9.21 10.65 -30.18
N CYS A 91 9.91 11.76 -30.07
CA CYS A 91 9.39 13.11 -30.22
C CYS A 91 10.48 13.93 -30.92
N TYR A 92 10.15 15.13 -31.40
CA TYR A 92 11.08 16.02 -32.10
C TYR A 92 12.21 16.58 -31.20
N GLN A 93 12.45 15.99 -30.03
CA GLN A 93 13.35 16.45 -28.98
C GLN A 93 14.73 15.77 -29.06
N GLU A 94 15.70 16.31 -28.31
CA GLU A 94 17.08 15.80 -28.26
C GLU A 94 17.18 14.37 -27.68
N ARG A 95 16.18 13.92 -26.91
CA ARG A 95 16.08 12.55 -26.40
C ARG A 95 14.64 12.05 -26.36
N PRO A 96 14.40 10.74 -26.52
CA PRO A 96 13.08 10.15 -26.31
C PRO A 96 12.57 10.37 -24.88
N LEU A 97 11.26 10.56 -24.74
CA LEU A 97 10.61 10.68 -23.44
C LEU A 97 10.33 9.30 -22.87
N ARG A 98 10.60 9.09 -21.58
CA ARG A 98 10.31 7.82 -20.90
C ARG A 98 8.85 7.79 -20.43
N GLN A 99 8.20 6.65 -20.62
CA GLN A 99 6.94 6.35 -19.96
C GLN A 99 6.89 4.88 -19.54
N SER A 100 6.40 4.60 -18.34
CA SER A 100 6.16 3.21 -17.95
C SER A 100 4.84 2.68 -18.51
N GLY A 101 4.93 1.53 -19.19
CA GLY A 101 3.78 0.72 -19.58
C GLY A 101 3.44 -0.39 -18.60
N THR A 102 4.21 -0.59 -17.52
CA THR A 102 4.00 -1.71 -16.59
C THR A 102 2.67 -1.55 -15.87
N PHE A 103 1.86 -2.61 -15.86
CA PHE A 103 0.59 -2.65 -15.15
C PHE A 103 0.27 -4.04 -14.59
N VAL A 104 -0.62 -4.08 -13.61
CA VAL A 104 -1.24 -5.31 -13.10
C VAL A 104 -2.73 -5.10 -12.92
N LEU A 105 -3.52 -6.10 -13.32
CA LEU A 105 -4.97 -6.16 -13.18
C LEU A 105 -5.33 -7.33 -12.25
N VAL A 106 -6.03 -7.03 -11.17
CA VAL A 106 -6.41 -8.02 -10.15
C VAL A 106 -7.92 -8.11 -10.06
N LYS A 107 -8.47 -9.31 -10.22
CA LYS A 107 -9.88 -9.62 -9.94
C LYS A 107 -10.05 -9.93 -8.46
N SER A 108 -10.93 -9.19 -7.81
CA SER A 108 -11.32 -9.32 -6.42
C SER A 108 -12.83 -9.50 -6.29
N VAL A 109 -13.28 -10.05 -5.17
CA VAL A 109 -14.70 -10.17 -4.85
C VAL A 109 -14.96 -9.42 -3.55
N TYR A 110 -15.72 -8.34 -3.63
CA TYR A 110 -16.22 -7.60 -2.48
C TYR A 110 -17.49 -8.26 -1.96
N LYS A 111 -17.52 -8.57 -0.66
CA LYS A 111 -18.56 -9.35 0.01
C LYS A 111 -19.09 -8.56 1.20
N PRO A 112 -20.02 -7.61 0.98
CA PRO A 112 -20.57 -6.80 2.07
C PRO A 112 -21.40 -7.65 3.05
N ASP A 113 -22.11 -8.67 2.55
CA ASP A 113 -22.73 -9.73 3.35
C ASP A 113 -22.13 -11.08 2.92
N GLU A 114 -21.39 -11.76 3.80
CA GLU A 114 -20.76 -13.05 3.47
C GLU A 114 -21.78 -14.19 3.28
N GLN A 115 -23.04 -14.03 3.71
CA GLN A 115 -24.10 -15.02 3.57
C GLN A 115 -25.02 -14.80 2.35
N ASP A 116 -25.03 -13.59 1.76
CA ASP A 116 -25.84 -13.27 0.58
C ASP A 116 -24.95 -12.97 -0.64
N GLU A 117 -24.73 -13.96 -1.50
CA GLU A 117 -23.94 -13.81 -2.74
C GLU A 117 -24.51 -12.76 -3.70
N SER A 118 -25.82 -12.49 -3.65
CA SER A 118 -26.43 -11.45 -4.49
C SER A 118 -26.08 -10.03 -4.05
N SER A 119 -25.41 -9.88 -2.90
CA SER A 119 -24.83 -8.61 -2.44
C SER A 119 -23.38 -8.40 -2.90
N TRP A 120 -22.73 -9.44 -3.45
CA TRP A 120 -21.30 -9.40 -3.77
C TRP A 120 -21.05 -8.60 -5.05
N LEU A 121 -19.84 -8.03 -5.16
CA LEU A 121 -19.38 -7.37 -6.37
C LEU A 121 -18.06 -7.96 -6.84
N THR A 122 -17.96 -8.24 -8.12
CA THR A 122 -16.69 -8.47 -8.80
C THR A 122 -16.03 -7.14 -9.09
N LEU A 123 -14.86 -6.92 -8.49
CA LEU A 123 -14.08 -5.71 -8.67
C LEU A 123 -12.76 -6.03 -9.36
N TYR A 124 -12.31 -5.14 -10.23
CA TYR A 124 -10.99 -5.21 -10.84
C TYR A 124 -10.14 -4.03 -10.37
N GLN A 125 -9.05 -4.33 -9.68
CA GLN A 125 -8.06 -3.33 -9.28
C GLN A 125 -7.03 -3.23 -10.40
N LEU A 126 -6.96 -2.07 -11.07
CA LEU A 126 -6.01 -1.81 -12.14
C LEU A 126 -4.95 -0.82 -11.64
N TYR A 127 -3.69 -1.22 -11.65
CA TYR A 127 -2.56 -0.36 -11.31
C TYR A 127 -1.68 -0.20 -12.55
N MET A 128 -1.53 1.04 -13.04
CA MET A 128 -0.80 1.40 -14.25
C MET A 128 0.36 2.33 -13.94
N HIS A 129 1.31 2.41 -14.88
CA HIS A 129 2.51 3.26 -14.82
C HIS A 129 3.41 2.93 -13.61
N ILE A 130 3.43 1.67 -13.18
CA ILE A 130 4.33 1.18 -12.12
C ILE A 130 5.76 1.13 -12.67
N ALA A 131 6.81 1.23 -11.85
CA ALA A 131 8.19 1.09 -12.28
C ALA A 131 8.45 -0.20 -13.11
N PRO A 132 9.18 -0.13 -14.24
CA PRO A 132 9.56 -1.30 -15.04
C PRO A 132 10.62 -2.16 -14.34
N LEU A 133 10.92 -3.33 -14.90
CA LEU A 133 11.88 -4.28 -14.32
C LEU A 133 13.30 -3.70 -14.19
N SER A 134 13.71 -2.80 -15.09
CA SER A 134 15.01 -2.12 -15.08
C SER A 134 15.25 -1.29 -13.82
N GLU A 135 14.20 -0.83 -13.15
CA GLU A 135 14.29 -0.04 -11.92
C GLU A 135 14.55 -0.91 -10.69
N PHE A 136 14.38 -2.23 -10.74
CA PHE A 136 14.57 -3.06 -9.57
C PHE A 136 16.06 -3.43 -9.44
N PRO A 137 16.74 -3.05 -8.34
CA PRO A 137 18.14 -3.38 -8.16
C PRO A 137 18.36 -4.89 -8.09
N LYS A 138 19.53 -5.32 -8.56
CA LYS A 138 20.01 -6.69 -8.37
C LYS A 138 21.02 -6.74 -7.23
N ARG A 139 21.01 -7.86 -6.50
CA ARG A 139 21.98 -8.15 -5.46
C ARG A 139 22.66 -9.49 -5.73
N PRO A 140 23.96 -9.61 -5.45
CA PRO A 140 24.67 -10.85 -5.68
C PRO A 140 24.20 -11.94 -4.72
N LEU A 141 24.11 -13.15 -5.25
CA LEU A 141 23.81 -14.37 -4.52
C LEU A 141 25.10 -15.14 -4.24
N TYR A 142 25.14 -15.78 -3.09
CA TYR A 142 26.21 -16.69 -2.70
C TYR A 142 25.63 -17.99 -2.18
N ARG A 143 26.23 -19.10 -2.57
CA ARG A 143 25.89 -20.43 -2.09
C ARG A 143 26.83 -20.86 -0.97
N VAL A 144 26.28 -21.48 0.06
CA VAL A 144 27.05 -22.03 1.17
C VAL A 144 27.73 -23.32 0.71
N THR A 145 29.06 -23.32 0.73
CA THR A 145 29.87 -24.48 0.35
C THR A 145 29.81 -25.57 1.43
N GLN A 146 30.43 -26.72 1.17
CA GLN A 146 30.62 -27.75 2.18
C GLN A 146 31.40 -27.26 3.42
N LYS A 147 32.43 -26.42 3.22
CA LYS A 147 33.20 -25.82 4.33
C LYS A 147 32.45 -24.68 5.01
N GLY A 148 31.47 -24.08 4.35
CA GLY A 148 30.56 -23.10 4.92
C GLY A 148 29.52 -23.69 5.87
N HIS A 149 29.30 -25.01 5.83
CA HIS A 149 28.43 -25.69 6.78
C HIS A 149 28.90 -25.48 8.22
N GLY A 150 28.02 -25.02 9.10
CA GLY A 150 28.36 -24.75 10.50
C GLY A 150 28.97 -23.38 10.76
N VAL A 151 29.17 -22.53 9.74
CA VAL A 151 29.62 -21.14 9.96
C VAL A 151 28.57 -20.40 10.78
N ARG A 152 29.04 -19.72 11.85
CA ARG A 152 28.18 -19.04 12.82
C ARG A 152 27.52 -17.81 12.21
N MET A 153 26.21 -17.73 12.36
CA MET A 153 25.42 -16.54 12.05
C MET A 153 25.58 -15.53 13.18
N ARG A 154 25.64 -14.24 12.85
CA ARG A 154 25.86 -13.17 13.83
C ARG A 154 24.77 -12.11 13.76
N LYS A 155 24.50 -11.48 14.91
CA LYS A 155 23.41 -10.50 15.07
C LYS A 155 23.66 -9.30 14.17
N HIS A 156 22.59 -8.82 13.54
CA HIS A 156 22.57 -7.54 12.85
C HIS A 156 21.98 -6.45 13.76
N SER A 157 22.54 -5.25 13.72
CA SER A 157 22.05 -4.06 14.37
C SER A 157 22.26 -2.81 13.51
N ARG A 158 21.41 -1.79 13.70
CA ARG A 158 21.52 -0.49 13.02
C ARG A 158 22.82 0.28 13.27
N HIS A 159 23.64 -0.15 14.24
CA HIS A 159 24.91 0.49 14.60
C HIS A 159 26.11 -0.28 14.05
N ASP A 160 25.88 -1.32 13.25
CA ASP A 160 26.96 -2.16 12.73
C ASP A 160 27.84 -1.41 11.72
N ASP A 161 27.33 -0.34 11.08
CA ASP A 161 28.09 0.49 10.14
C ASP A 161 29.31 1.19 10.77
N SER A 162 29.21 1.59 12.05
CA SER A 162 30.32 2.19 12.79
C SER A 162 31.10 1.18 13.64
N ARG A 163 30.67 -0.08 13.67
CA ARG A 163 31.27 -1.12 14.51
C ARG A 163 32.56 -1.67 13.91
N GLU A 164 33.61 -1.77 14.71
CA GLU A 164 34.89 -2.37 14.28
C GLU A 164 34.95 -3.87 14.56
N ILE A 165 34.47 -4.29 15.73
CA ILE A 165 34.53 -5.69 16.18
C ILE A 165 33.31 -6.46 15.69
N VAL A 166 33.51 -7.70 15.27
CA VAL A 166 32.45 -8.55 14.76
C VAL A 166 31.27 -8.69 15.75
N PRO A 167 30.00 -8.68 15.29
CA PRO A 167 28.84 -8.84 16.16
C PRO A 167 28.75 -10.19 16.87
N ASP A 168 27.95 -10.26 17.93
CA ASP A 168 27.73 -11.50 18.69
C ASP A 168 27.07 -12.58 17.83
N VAL A 169 27.34 -13.83 18.18
CA VAL A 169 26.71 -15.00 17.55
C VAL A 169 25.21 -15.03 17.87
N LEU A 170 24.40 -15.34 16.87
CA LEU A 170 22.97 -15.62 17.05
C LEU A 170 22.80 -16.97 17.73
N ALA A 171 21.94 -17.03 18.75
CA ALA A 171 21.58 -18.28 19.42
C ALA A 171 20.11 -18.63 19.15
N ASN A 172 19.79 -19.93 19.17
CA ASN A 172 18.42 -20.42 19.15
C ASN A 172 17.80 -20.34 20.56
N LYS A 173 16.52 -20.74 20.68
CA LYS A 173 15.78 -20.75 21.95
C LYS A 173 16.40 -21.62 23.07
N HIS A 174 17.32 -22.51 22.72
CA HIS A 174 18.04 -23.39 23.65
C HIS A 174 19.48 -22.91 23.93
N GLY A 175 19.86 -21.73 23.44
CA GLY A 175 21.20 -21.16 23.64
C GLY A 175 22.28 -21.68 22.68
N HIS A 176 21.96 -22.57 21.74
CA HIS A 176 22.92 -23.06 20.75
C HIS A 176 23.10 -22.05 19.62
N ALA A 177 24.34 -21.91 19.14
CA ALA A 177 24.65 -21.04 18.01
C ALA A 177 23.84 -21.44 16.76
N ARG A 178 23.25 -20.45 16.09
CA ARG A 178 22.68 -20.60 14.75
C ARG A 178 23.80 -20.61 13.73
N THR A 179 23.72 -21.53 12.78
CA THR A 179 24.75 -21.75 11.77
C THR A 179 24.15 -21.87 10.38
N LEU A 180 24.98 -21.66 9.37
CA LEU A 180 24.65 -21.93 7.98
C LEU A 180 24.58 -23.43 7.70
N MET A 181 23.73 -23.80 6.74
CA MET A 181 23.65 -25.16 6.18
C MET A 181 24.22 -25.18 4.76
N GLN A 182 24.85 -26.29 4.38
CA GLN A 182 25.42 -26.45 3.04
C GLN A 182 24.30 -26.34 1.99
N GLY A 183 24.57 -25.65 0.89
CA GLY A 183 23.62 -25.48 -0.20
C GLY A 183 22.58 -24.37 0.02
N GLU A 184 22.56 -23.70 1.18
CA GLU A 184 21.76 -22.48 1.34
C GLU A 184 22.26 -21.41 0.37
N THR A 185 21.34 -20.67 -0.26
CA THR A 185 21.66 -19.48 -1.06
C THR A 185 21.34 -18.23 -0.24
N LEU A 186 22.26 -17.28 -0.26
CA LEU A 186 22.24 -16.05 0.53
C LEU A 186 22.30 -14.85 -0.40
N THR A 187 21.42 -13.88 -0.22
CA THR A 187 21.49 -12.58 -0.89
C THR A 187 22.37 -11.65 -0.07
N VAL A 188 23.41 -11.08 -0.69
CA VAL A 188 24.33 -10.14 -0.04
C VAL A 188 23.83 -8.71 -0.23
N LEU A 189 23.58 -8.03 0.88
CA LEU A 189 23.07 -6.65 0.90
C LEU A 189 24.19 -5.64 1.16
N GLN A 190 25.14 -6.02 1.99
CA GLN A 190 26.27 -5.18 2.37
C GLN A 190 27.49 -6.06 2.66
N GLN A 191 28.69 -5.54 2.38
CA GLN A 191 29.94 -6.18 2.77
C GLN A 191 30.71 -5.25 3.71
N LYS A 192 31.35 -5.83 4.71
CA LYS A 192 32.16 -5.09 5.68
C LYS A 192 33.28 -5.97 6.24
N SER A 193 34.42 -5.36 6.52
CA SER A 193 35.50 -5.98 7.29
C SER A 193 35.28 -5.73 8.77
N PHE A 194 35.24 -6.80 9.57
CA PHE A 194 35.22 -6.71 11.03
C PHE A 194 36.50 -7.30 11.62
N LEU A 195 36.89 -6.83 12.80
CA LEU A 195 37.91 -7.47 13.62
C LEU A 195 37.31 -8.70 14.30
N LEU A 196 37.83 -9.88 13.97
CA LEU A 196 37.60 -11.14 14.66
C LEU A 196 38.95 -11.59 15.23
N GLU A 197 39.05 -11.72 16.56
CA GLU A 197 40.31 -12.06 17.24
C GLU A 197 41.47 -11.13 16.85
N LEU A 198 41.18 -9.82 16.77
CA LEU A 198 42.10 -8.74 16.36
C LEU A 198 42.60 -8.83 14.90
N ARG A 199 42.00 -9.69 14.07
CA ARG A 199 42.32 -9.79 12.65
C ARG A 199 41.15 -9.28 11.80
N PRO A 200 41.41 -8.44 10.78
CA PRO A 200 40.39 -8.06 9.81
C PRO A 200 39.90 -9.29 9.05
N GLU A 201 38.59 -9.50 9.05
CA GLU A 201 37.95 -10.62 8.39
C GLU A 201 36.75 -10.13 7.55
N PRO A 202 36.53 -10.67 6.35
CA PRO A 202 35.43 -10.26 5.49
C PRO A 202 34.10 -10.85 5.97
N PHE A 203 33.08 -10.01 6.08
CA PHE A 203 31.72 -10.38 6.41
C PHE A 203 30.70 -9.74 5.44
N ALA A 204 29.56 -10.39 5.27
CA ALA A 204 28.40 -9.84 4.58
C ALA A 204 27.19 -9.82 5.49
N LEU A 205 26.40 -8.76 5.33
CA LEU A 205 25.03 -8.69 5.80
C LEU A 205 24.19 -9.39 4.74
N VAL A 206 23.51 -10.45 5.16
CA VAL A 206 22.77 -11.33 4.26
C VAL A 206 21.35 -11.57 4.73
N GLN A 207 20.51 -11.96 3.77
CA GLN A 207 19.25 -12.66 3.98
C GLN A 207 19.30 -14.01 3.26
N ARG A 208 18.49 -14.96 3.71
CA ARG A 208 18.33 -16.22 2.98
C ARG A 208 17.48 -15.99 1.75
N LEU A 209 17.83 -16.67 0.66
CA LEU A 209 16.97 -16.76 -0.50
C LEU A 209 15.92 -17.85 -0.26
N GLN A 210 14.65 -17.50 -0.36
CA GLN A 210 13.52 -18.43 -0.29
C GLN A 210 12.61 -18.13 -1.47
N ASP A 211 12.23 -19.14 -2.25
CA ASP A 211 11.38 -18.99 -3.44
C ASP A 211 11.86 -17.92 -4.44
N GLY A 212 13.18 -17.78 -4.60
CA GLY A 212 13.79 -16.84 -5.53
C GLY A 212 13.87 -15.38 -5.05
N LYS A 213 13.53 -15.09 -3.80
CA LYS A 213 13.58 -13.74 -3.21
C LYS A 213 14.25 -13.72 -1.82
N PRO A 214 14.87 -12.60 -1.40
CA PRO A 214 15.42 -12.47 -0.06
C PRO A 214 14.30 -12.48 0.99
N ALA A 215 14.45 -13.30 2.02
CA ALA A 215 13.45 -13.46 3.07
C ALA A 215 14.05 -13.75 4.45
N GLY A 216 13.30 -13.39 5.49
CA GLY A 216 13.66 -13.60 6.89
C GLY A 216 14.57 -12.52 7.48
N ASP A 217 15.08 -12.79 8.68
CA ASP A 217 15.92 -11.84 9.42
C ASP A 217 17.27 -11.61 8.72
N LEU A 218 17.77 -10.38 8.85
CA LEU A 218 19.14 -10.02 8.49
C LEU A 218 20.13 -10.58 9.50
N PHE A 219 21.26 -11.08 9.00
CA PHE A 219 22.37 -11.53 9.85
C PHE A 219 23.71 -11.36 9.15
N TRP A 220 24.78 -11.25 9.95
CA TRP A 220 26.14 -11.21 9.45
C TRP A 220 26.72 -12.62 9.35
N VAL A 221 27.50 -12.86 8.30
CA VAL A 221 28.25 -14.11 8.13
C VAL A 221 29.60 -13.87 7.46
N SER A 222 30.57 -14.75 7.71
CA SER A 222 31.90 -14.66 7.09
C SER A 222 31.81 -14.92 5.59
N MET A 223 32.47 -14.07 4.80
CA MET A 223 32.53 -14.15 3.33
C MET A 223 33.82 -14.76 2.81
N ARG A 224 34.53 -15.55 3.63
CA ARG A 224 35.72 -16.21 3.11
C ARG A 224 35.35 -17.10 1.91
N PRO A 225 36.15 -17.11 0.83
CA PRO A 225 35.83 -17.87 -0.38
C PRO A 225 35.66 -19.37 -0.14
N GLU A 226 36.30 -19.93 0.90
CA GLU A 226 36.07 -21.33 1.27
C GLU A 226 34.67 -21.59 1.83
N TYR A 227 33.96 -20.59 2.37
CA TYR A 227 32.64 -20.74 2.99
C TYR A 227 31.50 -20.40 2.05
N LEU A 228 31.67 -19.37 1.21
CA LEU A 228 30.66 -18.85 0.30
C LEU A 228 31.23 -18.71 -1.11
N GLU A 229 30.50 -19.23 -2.10
CA GLU A 229 30.83 -19.11 -3.53
C GLU A 229 29.75 -18.32 -4.29
N PRO A 230 30.09 -17.53 -5.32
CA PRO A 230 29.10 -16.79 -6.11
C PRO A 230 28.05 -17.71 -6.77
N ASP A 231 26.78 -17.30 -6.77
CA ASP A 231 25.63 -18.07 -7.27
C ASP A 231 24.67 -17.22 -8.12
N GLY A 232 25.21 -16.19 -8.79
CA GLY A 232 24.45 -15.28 -9.64
C GLY A 232 23.90 -14.06 -8.89
N GLU A 233 22.73 -13.59 -9.30
CA GLU A 233 22.08 -12.38 -8.77
C GLU A 233 20.57 -12.60 -8.63
N CYS A 234 19.93 -11.87 -7.71
CA CYS A 234 18.48 -11.76 -7.64
C CYS A 234 18.03 -10.30 -7.63
N TYR A 235 16.80 -10.06 -8.07
CA TYR A 235 16.15 -8.78 -7.84
C TYR A 235 15.84 -8.59 -6.36
N VAL A 236 15.90 -7.34 -5.88
CA VAL A 236 15.41 -6.96 -4.56
C VAL A 236 14.24 -5.99 -4.66
N CYS A 237 13.38 -6.01 -3.65
CA CYS A 237 12.13 -5.26 -3.61
C CYS A 237 11.14 -5.56 -4.76
N LEU A 238 11.39 -6.60 -5.57
CA LEU A 238 10.49 -7.04 -6.63
C LEU A 238 9.24 -7.69 -5.99
N PRO A 239 8.03 -7.20 -6.29
CA PRO A 239 6.79 -7.78 -5.80
C PRO A 239 6.58 -9.22 -6.27
N GLU A 240 5.80 -9.99 -5.50
CA GLU A 240 5.59 -11.41 -5.79
C GLU A 240 4.98 -11.67 -7.16
N TRP A 241 3.97 -10.89 -7.56
CA TRP A 241 3.36 -11.03 -8.88
C TRP A 241 4.36 -10.73 -10.01
N MET A 242 5.34 -9.84 -9.79
CA MET A 242 6.41 -9.59 -10.76
C MET A 242 7.45 -10.71 -10.77
N HIS A 243 7.68 -11.41 -9.65
CA HIS A 243 8.45 -12.66 -9.66
C HIS A 243 7.77 -13.74 -10.51
N HIS A 244 6.44 -13.85 -10.44
CA HIS A 244 5.69 -14.72 -11.35
C HIS A 244 5.84 -14.30 -12.82
N ALA A 245 5.78 -13.00 -13.12
CA ALA A 245 6.02 -12.49 -14.47
C ALA A 245 7.46 -12.77 -14.96
N LEU A 246 8.45 -12.60 -14.07
CA LEU A 246 9.86 -12.91 -14.34
C LEU A 246 10.06 -14.38 -14.70
N ASN A 247 9.44 -15.29 -13.92
CA ASN A 247 9.49 -16.73 -14.19
C ASN A 247 8.70 -17.14 -15.42
N HIS A 248 7.63 -16.41 -15.76
CA HIS A 248 6.87 -16.61 -17.00
C HIS A 248 7.70 -16.22 -18.24
N GLY A 249 8.57 -15.22 -18.13
CA GLY A 249 9.56 -14.88 -19.15
C GLY A 249 9.03 -14.06 -20.34
N VAL A 250 7.78 -13.62 -20.30
CA VAL A 250 7.19 -12.71 -21.31
C VAL A 250 7.16 -11.30 -20.73
N PHE A 251 7.77 -10.37 -21.46
CA PHE A 251 7.88 -8.96 -21.10
C PHE A 251 7.44 -8.08 -22.26
N ASP A 252 7.14 -6.83 -21.95
CA ASP A 252 6.75 -5.79 -22.92
C ASP A 252 5.42 -6.06 -23.67
N ASP A 253 4.75 -7.16 -23.34
CA ASP A 253 3.44 -7.55 -23.86
C ASP A 253 2.47 -7.89 -22.71
N VAL A 254 1.17 -7.90 -23.03
CA VAL A 254 0.12 -8.28 -22.09
C VAL A 254 0.08 -9.79 -21.93
N VAL A 255 0.18 -10.24 -20.68
CA VAL A 255 0.02 -11.64 -20.31
C VAL A 255 -1.29 -11.80 -19.56
N VAL A 256 -2.11 -12.74 -20.02
CA VAL A 256 -3.27 -13.26 -19.29
C VAL A 256 -2.90 -14.65 -18.77
N PRO A 257 -2.84 -14.86 -17.44
CA PRO A 257 -2.46 -16.15 -16.87
C PRO A 257 -3.41 -17.23 -17.33
N SER A 258 -2.87 -18.29 -17.93
CA SER A 258 -3.66 -19.46 -18.31
C SER A 258 -3.69 -20.46 -17.15
N ALA A 259 -4.82 -21.16 -17.01
CA ALA A 259 -4.92 -22.27 -16.05
C ALA A 259 -3.83 -23.32 -16.35
N PRO A 260 -3.14 -23.87 -15.33
CA PRO A 260 -3.45 -23.79 -13.90
C PRO A 260 -2.73 -22.69 -13.11
N LEU A 261 -1.99 -21.78 -13.75
CA LEU A 261 -1.25 -20.72 -13.04
C LEU A 261 -2.22 -19.75 -12.38
N LYS A 262 -2.27 -19.77 -11.05
CA LYS A 262 -3.03 -18.81 -10.24
C LYS A 262 -2.07 -17.97 -9.41
N VAL A 263 -1.98 -16.70 -9.75
CA VAL A 263 -1.20 -15.72 -8.98
C VAL A 263 -2.17 -14.99 -8.07
N THR A 264 -2.13 -15.29 -6.78
CA THR A 264 -3.00 -14.64 -5.78
C THR A 264 -2.25 -13.56 -5.04
N VAL A 265 -2.95 -12.48 -4.69
CA VAL A 265 -2.42 -11.37 -3.90
C VAL A 265 -3.29 -11.14 -2.67
N LYS A 266 -2.69 -10.59 -1.61
CA LYS A 266 -3.37 -10.18 -0.39
C LYS A 266 -3.42 -8.67 -0.27
N ALA A 267 -4.46 -8.17 0.40
CA ALA A 267 -4.54 -6.76 0.75
C ALA A 267 -3.33 -6.36 1.60
N GLY A 268 -2.60 -5.34 1.15
CA GLY A 268 -1.34 -4.90 1.76
C GLY A 268 -0.08 -5.50 1.13
N ASP A 269 -0.19 -6.52 0.26
CA ASP A 269 0.96 -7.02 -0.49
C ASP A 269 1.49 -5.92 -1.43
N PRO A 270 2.82 -5.86 -1.65
CA PRO A 270 3.41 -4.91 -2.58
C PRO A 270 2.86 -5.06 -4.01
N VAL A 271 2.49 -3.95 -4.62
CA VAL A 271 2.16 -3.84 -6.05
C VAL A 271 3.42 -3.47 -6.83
N GLY A 272 4.23 -2.55 -6.31
CA GLY A 272 5.40 -2.00 -6.99
C GLY A 272 5.62 -0.54 -6.62
N PHE A 273 6.43 0.16 -7.41
CA PHE A 273 6.85 1.54 -7.15
C PHE A 273 6.35 2.48 -8.26
N LEU A 274 6.40 3.78 -8.04
CA LEU A 274 6.00 4.77 -9.04
C LEU A 274 6.95 4.71 -10.24
N GLY A 275 6.40 4.64 -11.46
CA GLY A 275 7.19 4.68 -12.69
C GLY A 275 7.42 6.12 -13.15
N ALA A 276 8.56 6.36 -13.81
CA ALA A 276 8.84 7.63 -14.45
C ALA A 276 7.90 7.92 -15.63
N GLN A 277 7.55 9.19 -15.77
CA GLN A 277 7.02 9.79 -16.97
C GLN A 277 7.75 11.12 -17.23
N ASP A 278 8.43 11.20 -18.37
CA ASP A 278 9.01 12.45 -18.83
C ASP A 278 7.93 13.31 -19.49
N LEU A 279 7.92 14.61 -19.15
CA LEU A 279 7.04 15.64 -19.69
C LEU A 279 7.91 16.71 -20.32
N ALA A 280 7.58 17.12 -21.54
CA ALA A 280 8.24 18.23 -22.21
C ALA A 280 7.39 19.49 -22.05
N ASP A 281 8.02 20.57 -21.63
CA ASP A 281 7.44 21.89 -21.68
C ASP A 281 7.54 22.44 -23.11
N GLU A 282 6.43 22.43 -23.84
CA GLU A 282 6.36 22.88 -25.22
C GLU A 282 6.51 24.40 -25.38
N ASP A 283 6.33 25.17 -24.29
CA ASP A 283 6.35 26.63 -24.31
C ASP A 283 7.78 27.23 -24.21
N ASN A 284 8.79 26.40 -23.92
CA ASN A 284 10.20 26.81 -23.80
C ASN A 284 11.07 26.31 -24.96
N TYR A 285 12.04 27.12 -25.41
CA TYR A 285 13.06 26.70 -26.38
C TYR A 285 14.49 27.03 -25.88
N PRO A 286 15.38 26.03 -25.68
CA PRO A 286 15.12 24.60 -25.84
C PRO A 286 14.09 24.08 -24.82
N GLN A 287 13.32 23.07 -25.21
CA GLN A 287 12.26 22.49 -24.38
C GLN A 287 12.84 21.90 -23.09
N ILE A 288 12.23 22.23 -21.95
CA ILE A 288 12.66 21.71 -20.66
C ILE A 288 11.93 20.38 -20.43
N ILE A 289 12.70 19.29 -20.37
CA ILE A 289 12.15 17.97 -20.01
C ILE A 289 12.20 17.84 -18.49
N THR A 290 11.03 17.60 -17.88
CA THR A 290 10.90 17.25 -16.47
C THR A 290 10.49 15.80 -16.33
N THR A 291 10.95 15.13 -15.27
CA THR A 291 10.53 13.76 -14.96
C THR A 291 9.61 13.80 -13.76
N ASP A 292 8.39 13.30 -13.91
CA ASP A 292 7.50 12.98 -12.80
C ASP A 292 7.51 11.47 -12.55
N TYR A 293 7.22 11.06 -11.32
CA TYR A 293 7.01 9.65 -10.98
C TYR A 293 5.60 9.50 -10.48
N LYS A 294 4.82 8.65 -11.15
CA LYS A 294 3.42 8.45 -10.80
C LYS A 294 2.89 7.09 -11.23
N ALA A 295 1.90 6.63 -10.49
CA ALA A 295 1.07 5.50 -10.84
C ALA A 295 -0.39 5.96 -10.96
N HIS A 296 -1.14 5.30 -11.83
CA HIS A 296 -2.57 5.51 -11.98
C HIS A 296 -3.31 4.27 -11.49
N ILE A 297 -4.34 4.45 -10.66
CA ILE A 297 -5.07 3.35 -10.01
C ILE A 297 -6.56 3.51 -10.29
N GLU A 298 -7.17 2.46 -10.84
CA GLU A 298 -8.61 2.36 -11.07
C GLU A 298 -9.21 1.18 -10.30
N LEU A 299 -10.48 1.33 -9.93
CA LEU A 299 -11.31 0.26 -9.40
C LEU A 299 -12.53 0.12 -10.30
N LEU A 300 -12.60 -1.00 -11.02
CA LEU A 300 -13.60 -1.23 -12.05
C LEU A 300 -14.56 -2.33 -11.60
N SER A 301 -15.78 -2.29 -12.11
CA SER A 301 -16.76 -3.38 -11.97
C SER A 301 -17.45 -3.59 -13.32
N LEU A 302 -17.74 -4.84 -13.64
CA LEU A 302 -18.59 -5.20 -14.79
C LEU A 302 -20.01 -5.58 -14.35
N ASP A 303 -20.27 -5.57 -13.04
CA ASP A 303 -21.54 -5.99 -12.49
C ASP A 303 -22.61 -4.91 -12.70
N GLU A 304 -23.74 -5.28 -13.31
CA GLU A 304 -24.84 -4.35 -13.61
C GLU A 304 -25.56 -3.86 -12.34
N HIS A 305 -25.46 -4.59 -11.22
CA HIS A 305 -26.10 -4.26 -9.95
C HIS A 305 -25.26 -3.37 -9.03
N VAL A 306 -24.20 -2.72 -9.54
CA VAL A 306 -23.48 -1.67 -8.79
C VAL A 306 -24.43 -0.60 -8.21
N PRO A 307 -25.46 -0.10 -8.93
CA PRO A 307 -26.42 0.85 -8.35
C PRO A 307 -27.17 0.31 -7.13
N ASP A 308 -27.48 -0.98 -7.10
CA ASP A 308 -28.17 -1.64 -5.99
C ASP A 308 -27.28 -1.69 -4.74
N VAL A 309 -25.97 -1.90 -4.93
CA VAL A 309 -24.98 -1.88 -3.85
C VAL A 309 -24.77 -0.46 -3.34
N VAL A 310 -24.70 0.55 -4.23
CA VAL A 310 -24.59 1.96 -3.84
C VAL A 310 -25.82 2.42 -3.05
N ALA A 311 -27.02 1.98 -3.45
CA ALA A 311 -28.27 2.27 -2.75
C ALA A 311 -28.49 1.39 -1.50
N ASN A 312 -27.63 0.42 -1.23
CA ASN A 312 -27.77 -0.57 -0.15
C ASN A 312 -29.18 -1.21 -0.11
N VAL A 313 -29.70 -1.66 -1.25
CA VAL A 313 -31.08 -2.21 -1.34
C VAL A 313 -31.31 -3.43 -0.44
N LYS A 314 -30.23 -4.12 -0.06
CA LYS A 314 -30.22 -5.25 0.86
C LYS A 314 -30.27 -4.84 2.34
N GLY A 315 -30.14 -3.56 2.65
CA GLY A 315 -30.21 -3.05 4.01
C GLY A 315 -29.10 -3.55 4.92
N ILE A 316 -27.89 -3.76 4.39
CA ILE A 316 -26.76 -4.30 5.13
C ILE A 316 -26.33 -3.27 6.18
N LYS A 317 -26.28 -3.70 7.46
CA LYS A 317 -25.93 -2.85 8.60
C LYS A 317 -24.65 -3.27 9.33
N THR A 318 -23.93 -4.27 8.83
CA THR A 318 -22.65 -4.70 9.40
C THR A 318 -21.55 -3.65 9.16
N GLY A 319 -20.42 -3.82 9.87
CA GLY A 319 -19.24 -2.95 9.71
C GLY A 319 -19.36 -1.59 10.38
N LYS A 320 -18.58 -0.61 9.88
CA LYS A 320 -18.50 0.73 10.47
C LYS A 320 -19.85 1.45 10.40
N GLN A 321 -20.14 2.20 11.44
CA GLN A 321 -21.33 3.03 11.55
C GLN A 321 -20.94 4.50 11.59
N PHE A 322 -21.82 5.34 11.09
CA PHE A 322 -21.67 6.78 11.01
C PHE A 322 -22.95 7.46 11.49
N ILE A 323 -22.82 8.73 11.87
CA ILE A 323 -23.94 9.63 12.01
C ILE A 323 -23.83 10.74 10.97
N LYS A 324 -24.96 11.14 10.38
CA LYS A 324 -25.07 12.30 9.50
C LYS A 324 -26.00 13.33 10.15
N LEU A 325 -25.50 14.54 10.31
CA LEU A 325 -26.21 15.57 11.09
C LEU A 325 -27.36 16.18 10.26
N LYS A 326 -28.59 16.13 10.77
CA LYS A 326 -29.75 16.74 10.07
C LYS A 326 -29.69 18.26 10.15
N LEU A 327 -30.27 18.94 9.15
CA LEU A 327 -30.35 20.40 9.09
C LEU A 327 -31.39 20.96 10.07
N LYS A 328 -31.09 22.12 10.69
CA LYS A 328 -32.00 22.86 11.60
C LYS A 328 -32.48 22.04 12.80
N ARG A 329 -31.61 21.21 13.37
CA ARG A 329 -31.90 20.43 14.58
C ARG A 329 -31.21 20.99 15.83
N PRO A 330 -31.81 20.83 17.02
CA PRO A 330 -31.25 21.35 18.26
C PRO A 330 -29.92 20.68 18.62
N LEU A 331 -29.09 21.46 19.31
CA LEU A 331 -27.89 20.97 19.98
C LEU A 331 -28.16 20.89 21.48
N TYR A 332 -27.46 19.97 22.15
CA TYR A 332 -27.65 19.70 23.57
C TYR A 332 -26.35 19.88 24.35
N LEU A 333 -26.45 20.44 25.56
CA LEU A 333 -25.38 20.47 26.55
C LEU A 333 -25.58 19.32 27.53
N ARG A 334 -24.53 18.52 27.75
CA ARG A 334 -24.53 17.50 28.79
C ARG A 334 -24.13 18.14 30.12
N ASN A 335 -24.97 17.96 31.14
CA ASN A 335 -24.74 18.36 32.53
C ASN A 335 -24.64 17.11 33.40
N GLY A 336 -23.80 17.16 34.44
CA GLY A 336 -23.55 16.00 35.32
C GLY A 336 -22.58 14.98 34.73
N GLU A 337 -22.34 13.90 35.47
CA GLU A 337 -21.43 12.83 35.11
C GLU A 337 -22.15 11.48 35.15
N ASP A 338 -21.68 10.54 34.33
CA ASP A 338 -22.18 9.15 34.28
C ASP A 338 -23.71 9.04 34.27
N GLU A 339 -24.29 8.19 35.11
CA GLU A 339 -25.72 7.86 35.13
C GLU A 339 -26.63 9.05 35.48
N GLU A 340 -26.10 10.09 36.13
CA GLU A 340 -26.83 11.31 36.48
C GLU A 340 -26.80 12.37 35.37
N SER A 341 -26.24 12.03 34.22
CA SER A 341 -26.13 12.96 33.09
C SER A 341 -27.51 13.37 32.56
N THR A 342 -27.69 14.67 32.36
CA THR A 342 -28.87 15.25 31.72
C THR A 342 -28.47 16.04 30.48
N PHE A 343 -29.38 16.14 29.51
CA PHE A 343 -29.15 16.85 28.25
C PHE A 343 -30.12 18.01 28.12
N GLU A 344 -29.60 19.22 28.25
CA GLU A 344 -30.38 20.44 28.10
C GLU A 344 -30.31 20.94 26.66
N GLN A 345 -31.46 21.19 26.05
CA GLN A 345 -31.54 21.75 24.71
C GLN A 345 -31.02 23.18 24.71
N MET A 346 -30.05 23.45 23.84
CA MET A 346 -29.48 24.77 23.61
C MET A 346 -30.34 25.56 22.61
N SER A 347 -30.17 26.88 22.57
CA SER A 347 -30.73 27.74 21.51
C SER A 347 -30.04 27.56 20.16
N ALA A 348 -28.85 26.94 20.16
CA ALA A 348 -28.07 26.66 18.96
C ALA A 348 -28.65 25.46 18.17
N ILE A 349 -28.56 25.56 16.85
CA ILE A 349 -29.04 24.53 15.91
C ILE A 349 -27.98 24.23 14.84
N THR A 350 -28.07 23.06 14.22
CA THR A 350 -27.24 22.70 13.07
C THR A 350 -27.52 23.60 11.86
N ARG A 351 -26.45 24.14 11.25
CA ARG A 351 -26.48 24.89 9.98
C ARG A 351 -25.34 24.44 9.07
N ALA A 352 -24.17 25.07 9.17
CA ALA A 352 -22.99 24.69 8.38
C ALA A 352 -22.52 23.25 8.66
N ASP A 353 -22.80 22.74 9.86
CA ASP A 353 -22.51 21.35 10.25
C ASP A 353 -23.52 20.34 9.67
N ALA A 354 -24.64 20.78 9.08
CA ALA A 354 -25.63 19.87 8.52
C ALA A 354 -25.06 19.08 7.34
N GLY A 355 -25.40 17.79 7.24
CA GLY A 355 -24.84 16.86 6.28
C GLY A 355 -23.44 16.36 6.61
N LYS A 356 -22.78 16.89 7.67
CA LYS A 356 -21.51 16.36 8.15
C LYS A 356 -21.69 14.91 8.58
N ILE A 357 -20.77 14.05 8.14
CA ILE A 357 -20.76 12.62 8.45
C ILE A 357 -19.60 12.37 9.43
N ILE A 358 -19.88 11.69 10.54
CA ILE A 358 -18.92 11.43 11.60
C ILE A 358 -18.94 9.94 11.93
N PRO A 359 -17.78 9.26 12.03
CA PRO A 359 -17.72 7.89 12.56
C PRO A 359 -18.40 7.82 13.92
N ARG A 360 -19.31 6.86 14.11
CA ARG A 360 -20.15 6.77 15.32
C ARG A 360 -19.29 6.57 16.58
N ASP A 361 -18.23 5.79 16.48
CA ASP A 361 -17.29 5.54 17.58
C ASP A 361 -16.53 6.82 18.01
N ALA A 362 -16.26 7.73 17.08
CA ALA A 362 -15.65 9.03 17.36
C ALA A 362 -16.60 10.04 18.06
N THR A 363 -17.88 9.68 18.22
CA THR A 363 -18.90 10.55 18.84
C THR A 363 -19.23 10.18 20.29
N TYR A 364 -18.47 9.25 20.89
CA TYR A 364 -18.65 8.81 22.27
C TYR A 364 -20.12 8.66 22.68
N PRO A 365 -20.90 7.80 22.00
CA PRO A 365 -22.34 7.71 22.19
C PRO A 365 -22.69 7.45 23.66
N PHE A 366 -23.63 8.23 24.20
CA PHE A 366 -24.08 8.11 25.58
C PHE A 366 -25.58 7.85 25.60
N THR A 367 -25.99 6.76 26.24
CA THR A 367 -27.41 6.43 26.43
C THR A 367 -27.83 6.81 27.83
N ASP A 368 -28.84 7.68 27.96
CA ASP A 368 -29.35 8.13 29.25
C ASP A 368 -30.24 7.07 29.92
N LYS A 369 -30.69 7.36 31.15
CA LYS A 369 -31.58 6.48 31.93
C LYS A 369 -32.95 6.22 31.28
N ASN A 370 -33.34 7.04 30.31
CA ASN A 370 -34.59 6.89 29.56
C ASN A 370 -34.38 6.07 28.27
N GLY A 371 -33.16 5.58 28.01
CA GLY A 371 -32.82 4.84 26.81
C GLY A 371 -32.55 5.73 25.58
N VAL A 372 -32.42 7.04 25.76
CA VAL A 372 -32.14 7.99 24.68
C VAL A 372 -30.64 8.08 24.45
N THR A 373 -30.20 7.84 23.22
CA THR A 373 -28.80 7.99 22.85
C THR A 373 -28.51 9.41 22.37
N TYR A 374 -27.41 9.97 22.87
CA TYR A 374 -26.85 11.23 22.43
C TYR A 374 -25.45 11.02 21.85
N PHE A 375 -25.12 11.79 20.83
CA PHE A 375 -23.83 11.73 20.14
C PHE A 375 -23.05 13.03 20.33
N GLN A 376 -21.82 12.94 20.83
CA GLN A 376 -20.94 14.09 20.99
C GLN A 376 -20.30 14.44 19.64
N ILE A 377 -20.69 15.58 19.06
CA ILE A 377 -20.19 16.00 17.73
C ILE A 377 -18.97 16.94 17.81
N ARG A 378 -18.75 17.54 18.99
CA ARG A 378 -17.59 18.37 19.38
C ARG A 378 -17.62 18.57 20.91
N PRO A 379 -16.57 19.10 21.56
CA PRO A 379 -16.57 19.34 22.99
C PRO A 379 -17.82 20.09 23.45
N HIS A 380 -18.46 19.59 24.53
CA HIS A 380 -19.67 20.12 25.13
C HIS A 380 -20.90 20.25 24.21
N THR A 381 -20.91 19.65 23.02
CA THR A 381 -22.03 19.73 22.08
C THR A 381 -22.48 18.35 21.66
N TRP A 382 -23.74 18.04 21.96
CA TRP A 382 -24.36 16.75 21.71
C TRP A 382 -25.56 16.87 20.78
N MET A 383 -25.89 15.77 20.09
CA MET A 383 -27.11 15.65 19.29
C MET A 383 -27.92 14.44 19.74
N HIS A 384 -29.24 14.61 19.79
CA HIS A 384 -30.20 13.55 20.09
C HIS A 384 -30.23 12.53 18.95
N GLN A 385 -30.49 11.26 19.25
CA GLN A 385 -30.54 10.19 18.24
C GLN A 385 -31.50 10.44 17.09
N ASP A 386 -32.64 11.10 17.35
CA ASP A 386 -33.64 11.44 16.33
C ASP A 386 -33.23 12.62 15.44
N ASP A 387 -32.23 13.39 15.86
CA ASP A 387 -31.73 14.56 15.15
C ASP A 387 -30.54 14.24 14.22
N VAL A 388 -30.14 12.97 14.17
CA VAL A 388 -29.14 12.44 13.24
C VAL A 388 -29.73 11.32 12.39
N GLU A 389 -29.10 11.05 11.26
CA GLU A 389 -29.29 9.82 10.50
C GLU A 389 -28.17 8.86 10.90
N GLN A 390 -28.52 7.62 11.27
CA GLN A 390 -27.54 6.58 11.54
C GLN A 390 -27.31 5.78 10.26
N LEU A 391 -26.08 5.80 9.78
CA LEU A 391 -25.69 5.22 8.51
C LEU A 391 -24.71 4.07 8.75
N SER A 392 -24.82 3.01 7.94
CA SER A 392 -23.80 1.99 7.78
C SER A 392 -22.78 2.43 6.72
N GLN A 393 -21.56 1.89 6.79
CA GLN A 393 -20.56 1.98 5.71
C GLN A 393 -21.09 1.53 4.34
N HIS A 394 -22.16 0.73 4.31
CA HIS A 394 -22.77 0.24 3.09
C HIS A 394 -23.81 1.21 2.51
N ASP A 395 -24.28 2.21 3.28
CA ASP A 395 -25.23 3.23 2.82
C ASP A 395 -24.51 4.28 1.93
N LEU A 396 -23.82 3.83 0.87
CA LEU A 396 -22.92 4.64 0.05
C LEU A 396 -23.62 5.87 -0.57
N ALA A 397 -24.86 5.73 -1.04
CA ALA A 397 -25.66 6.86 -1.52
C ALA A 397 -25.80 7.96 -0.46
N GLU A 398 -26.08 7.58 0.79
CA GLU A 398 -26.21 8.52 1.91
C GLU A 398 -24.87 9.07 2.39
N LEU A 399 -23.78 8.33 2.12
CA LEU A 399 -22.39 8.76 2.27
C LEU A 399 -21.89 9.63 1.10
N ASN A 400 -22.79 10.07 0.22
CA ASN A 400 -22.55 10.94 -0.94
C ASN A 400 -21.78 10.29 -2.10
N PHE A 401 -21.89 8.97 -2.25
CA PHE A 401 -21.48 8.29 -3.48
C PHE A 401 -22.64 8.30 -4.48
N HIS A 402 -22.34 8.55 -5.75
CA HIS A 402 -23.35 8.64 -6.79
C HIS A 402 -22.98 7.75 -7.97
N CYS A 403 -23.96 7.05 -8.51
CA CYS A 403 -23.83 6.44 -9.82
C CYS A 403 -24.09 7.54 -10.87
N ILE A 404 -23.11 7.78 -11.73
CA ILE A 404 -23.27 8.68 -12.87
C ILE A 404 -23.60 7.80 -14.06
N GLY A 405 -24.84 7.90 -14.57
CA GLY A 405 -25.26 7.17 -15.77
C GLY A 405 -24.49 7.67 -17.00
N GLY A 406 -24.06 6.72 -17.84
CA GLY A 406 -23.56 6.99 -19.18
C GLY A 406 -24.68 7.19 -20.19
#